data_AF-A0A953VXQ6-F1
#
_entry.id   AF-A0A953VXQ6-F1
#
_cell.length_a   1.000
_cell.length_b   1.000
_cell.length_c   1.000
_cell.angle_alpha   90.00
_cell.angle_beta   90.00
_cell.angle_gamma   90.00
#
_symmetry.space_group_name_H-M   'P 1'
#
loop_
_entity.id
_entity.type
_entity.pdbx_description
1 polymer ?
#
loop_
_entity_poly.entity_id
_entity_poly.type
_entity_poly.pdbx_seq_one_letter_code
_entity_poly.pdbx_strand_id
1 'polypeptide(L)' 'MSNAALETAIEAAWEARDTITPDTGGEAREAIEDTLNALDTGSLRVAERQANGDWHVNQWA' A
#
# COMPACT_ATOMS: atom_id res chain seq x y z
N MET A 1 -4.82 -3.61 8.44
CA MET A 1 -5.48 -4.66 7.61
C MET A 1 -4.50 -5.79 7.28
N SER A 2 -4.90 -6.87 6.59
CA SER A 2 -3.92 -7.81 5.99
C SER A 2 -3.28 -7.17 4.76
N ASN A 3 -2.05 -7.56 4.41
CA ASN A 3 -1.35 -6.97 3.25
C ASN A 3 -2.16 -7.12 1.95
N ALA A 4 -2.82 -8.25 1.72
CA ALA A 4 -3.67 -8.46 0.54
C ALA A 4 -4.89 -7.51 0.49
N ALA A 5 -5.43 -7.15 1.66
CA ALA A 5 -6.52 -6.18 1.73
C ALA A 5 -6.02 -4.74 1.51
N LEU A 6 -4.83 -4.41 2.04
CA LEU A 6 -4.18 -3.12 1.77
C LEU A 6 -3.87 -2.96 0.30
N GLU A 7 -3.28 -3.97 -0.34
CA GLU A 7 -3.00 -3.99 -1.78
C GLU A 7 -4.24 -3.66 -2.60
N THR A 8 -5.34 -4.38 -2.37
CA THR A 8 -6.60 -4.15 -3.09
C THR A 8 -7.13 -2.72 -2.87
N ALA A 9 -7.07 -2.22 -1.64
CA ALA A 9 -7.56 -0.89 -1.30
C ALA A 9 -6.69 0.24 -1.89
N ILE A 10 -5.36 0.07 -1.88
CA ILE A 10 -4.43 1.03 -2.46
C ILE A 10 -4.53 1.05 -3.98
N GLU A 11 -4.64 -0.11 -4.64
CA GLU A 11 -4.85 -0.17 -6.08
C GLU A 11 -6.17 0.52 -6.48
N ALA A 12 -7.25 0.29 -5.74
CA ALA A 12 -8.52 0.98 -5.98
C ALA A 12 -8.39 2.51 -5.78
N ALA A 13 -7.69 2.94 -4.73
CA ALA A 13 -7.40 4.35 -4.49
C ALA A 13 -6.53 4.95 -5.61
N TRP A 14 -5.57 4.19 -6.14
CA TRP A 14 -4.67 4.60 -7.21
C TRP A 14 -5.39 4.79 -8.55
N GLU A 15 -6.32 3.89 -8.89
CA GLU A 15 -7.18 4.03 -10.08
C GLU A 15 -8.06 5.28 -9.98
N ALA A 16 -8.52 5.62 -8.78
CA ALA A 16 -9.32 6.81 -8.51
C ALA A 16 -8.50 8.03 -8.04
N ARG A 17 -7.17 8.04 -8.24
CA ARG A 17 -6.26 9.06 -7.66
C ARG A 17 -6.61 10.50 -8.02
N ASP A 18 -7.22 10.71 -9.18
CA ASP A 18 -7.64 12.05 -9.65
C ASP A 18 -8.75 12.65 -8.78
N THR A 19 -9.40 11.82 -7.95
CA THR A 19 -10.42 12.21 -6.97
C THR A 19 -9.87 12.37 -5.55
N ILE A 20 -8.61 11.98 -5.31
CA ILE A 20 -7.98 12.04 -4.00
C ILE A 20 -7.45 13.45 -3.76
N THR A 21 -7.86 14.03 -2.64
CA THR A 21 -7.47 15.36 -2.17
C THR A 21 -7.09 15.29 -0.69
N PRO A 22 -6.50 16.34 -0.11
CA PRO A 22 -6.22 16.36 1.33
C PRO A 22 -7.45 16.16 2.22
N ASP A 23 -8.63 16.51 1.73
CA ASP A 23 -9.93 16.35 2.42
C ASP A 23 -10.52 14.94 2.29
N THR A 24 -9.92 14.07 1.46
CA THR A 24 -10.34 12.68 1.31
C THR A 24 -10.18 11.93 2.64
N GLY A 25 -11.26 11.27 3.06
CA GLY A 25 -11.33 10.43 4.25
C GLY A 25 -11.88 9.04 3.94
N GLY A 26 -12.27 8.31 4.99
CA GLY A 26 -12.81 6.96 4.87
C GLY A 26 -11.75 5.95 4.46
N GLU A 27 -12.20 4.83 3.89
CA GLU A 27 -11.39 3.64 3.63
C GLU A 27 -10.12 3.92 2.80
N ALA A 28 -10.19 4.82 1.80
CA ALA A 28 -9.02 5.18 1.00
C ALA A 28 -7.92 5.85 1.83
N ARG A 29 -8.27 6.80 2.70
CA ARG A 29 -7.28 7.44 3.59
C ARG A 29 -6.75 6.46 4.62
N GLU A 30 -7.63 5.66 5.23
CA GLU A 30 -7.24 4.66 6.22
C GLU A 30 -6.27 3.63 5.63
N ALA A 31 -6.54 3.14 4.41
CA ALA A 31 -5.64 2.21 3.72
C ALA A 31 -4.27 2.81 3.41
N ILE A 32 -4.23 4.08 2.98
CA ILE A 32 -2.98 4.81 2.71
C ILE A 32 -2.18 4.97 4.00
N GLU A 33 -2.81 5.40 5.10
CA GLU A 33 -2.15 5.58 6.39
C GLU A 33 -1.66 4.25 6.97
N ASP A 34 -2.47 3.18 6.92
CA ASP A 34 -2.07 1.84 7.34
C ASP A 34 -0.87 1.32 6.54
N THR A 35 -0.85 1.55 5.22
CA THR A 35 0.27 1.14 4.35
C THR A 35 1.55 1.88 4.70
N LEU A 36 1.47 3.21 4.91
CA LEU A 36 2.61 4.02 5.33
C LEU A 36 3.13 3.59 6.71
N ASN A 37 2.25 3.29 7.66
CA ASN A 37 2.63 2.78 8.98
C ASN A 37 3.29 1.39 8.89
N ALA A 38 2.81 0.53 7.99
CA ALA A 38 3.41 -0.78 7.77
C ALA A 38 4.84 -0.66 7.20
N LEU A 39 5.07 0.31 6.31
CA LEU A 39 6.40 0.65 5.80
C LEU A 39 7.31 1.23 6.88
N ASP A 40 6.80 2.15 7.70
CA ASP A 40 7.57 2.78 8.78
C ASP A 40 8.02 1.76 9.84
N THR A 41 7.14 0.83 10.20
CA THR A 41 7.47 -0.28 11.12
C THR A 41 8.31 -1.38 10.47
N GLY A 42 8.48 -1.36 9.15
CA GLY A 42 9.18 -2.39 8.38
C GLY A 42 8.43 -3.72 8.29
N SER A 43 7.14 -3.74 8.65
CA SER A 43 6.25 -4.89 8.46
C SER A 43 5.83 -5.07 7.00
N LEU A 44 5.93 -4.00 6.20
CA LEU A 44 5.88 -3.99 4.75
C LEU A 44 7.17 -3.41 4.19
N ARG A 45 7.59 -3.84 2.99
CA ARG A 45 8.69 -3.23 2.25
C ARG A 45 8.31 -3.08 0.78
N VAL A 46 8.79 -2.01 0.15
CA VAL A 46 8.59 -1.75 -1.29
C VAL A 46 9.19 -2.84 -2.15
N ALA A 47 10.34 -3.40 -1.74
CA ALA A 47 10.94 -4.53 -2.42
C ALA A 47 11.45 -5.57 -1.43
N GLU A 48 11.24 -6.84 -1.76
CA GLU A 48 11.70 -7.98 -0.96
C GLU A 48 12.42 -9.02 -1.82
N ARG A 49 13.43 -9.64 -1.23
CA ARG A 49 14.22 -10.67 -1.90
C ARG A 49 13.52 -12.02 -1.76
N GLN A 50 13.15 -12.61 -2.89
CA GLN A 50 12.54 -13.93 -2.97
C GLN A 50 13.55 -15.04 -2.70
N ALA A 51 13.05 -16.25 -2.44
CA ALA A 51 13.87 -17.42 -2.15
C ALA A 51 14.81 -17.82 -3.30
N ASN A 52 14.43 -17.53 -4.54
CA ASN A 52 15.25 -17.74 -5.73
C ASN A 52 16.37 -16.70 -5.90
N GLY A 53 16.38 -15.65 -5.06
CA GLY A 53 17.36 -14.58 -5.05
C GLY A 53 16.98 -13.34 -5.85
N ASP A 54 15.84 -13.37 -6.55
CA ASP A 54 15.29 -12.23 -7.29
C ASP A 54 14.65 -11.22 -6.32
N TRP A 55 14.52 -9.98 -6.78
CA TRP A 55 13.79 -8.95 -6.05
C TRP A 55 12.39 -8.81 -6.62
N HIS A 56 11.39 -8.93 -5.74
CA HIS A 56 10.00 -8.61 -6.04
C HIS A 56 9.69 -7.19 -5.55
N VAL A 57 8.99 -6.41 -6.37
CA VAL A 57 8.57 -5.04 -6.04
C VAL A 57 7.08 -5.04 -5.78
N ASN A 58 6.68 -4.65 -4.57
CA ASN A 58 5.31 -4.38 -4.18
C ASN A 58 4.93 -2.98 -4.67
N GLN A 59 4.46 -2.87 -5.92
CA GLN A 59 4.25 -1.57 -6.58
C GLN A 59 3.19 -0.68 -5.90
N TRP A 60 2.33 -1.29 -5.09
CA TRP A 60 1.27 -0.63 -4.33
C TRP A 60 1.76 -0.07 -2.99
N ALA A 61 2.93 -0.49 -2.50
CA ALA A 61 3.50 -0.08 -1.22
C ALA A 61 4.41 1.14 -1.40
#